data_AF-A0AAV8YVF6-F1
#
_entry.id   AF-A0AAV8YVF6-F1
#
_cell.length_a   1.000
_cell.length_b   1.000
_cell.length_c   1.000
_cell.angle_alpha   90.00
_cell.angle_beta   90.00
_cell.angle_gamma   90.00
#
_symmetry.space_group_name_H-M   'P 1'
#
loop_
_entity.id
_entity.type
_entity.pdbx_description
1 polymer ?
#
loop_
_entity_poly.entity_id
_entity_poly.type
_entity_poly.pdbx_seq_one_letter_code
_entity_poly.pdbx_strand_id
1 'polypeptide(L)'
;MDIDEIKVVYTSGLCEVIVDEITDHPCTEGYGHIYIDNNHYFYPVLDDGKTIIRRSQLDDHTEGVVEDELKTNENICPNKRQ
;
A
#
# COMPACT_ATOMS: atom_id res chain seq x y z
N MET A 1 -24.85 18.05 18.67
CA MET A 1 -24.49 17.39 17.40
C MET A 1 -23.00 17.28 17.44
N ASP A 2 -22.52 16.12 17.90
CA ASP A 2 -21.12 15.76 17.77
C ASP A 2 -20.81 15.75 16.28
N ILE A 3 -19.82 16.54 15.87
CA ILE A 3 -19.28 16.48 14.51
C ILE A 3 -18.45 15.20 14.54
N ASP A 4 -18.98 14.11 13.99
CA ASP A 4 -18.16 12.92 13.75
C ASP A 4 -16.98 13.34 12.89
N GLU A 5 -15.79 13.33 13.49
CA GLU A 5 -14.55 13.72 12.85
C GLU A 5 -14.28 12.72 11.72
N ILE A 6 -14.35 13.17 10.46
CA ILE A 6 -14.11 12.31 9.30
C ILE A 6 -12.66 11.86 9.35
N LYS A 7 -12.42 10.61 9.73
CA LYS A 7 -11.09 10.01 9.81
C LYS A 7 -10.73 9.37 8.47
N VAL A 8 -9.54 9.70 7.96
CA VAL A 8 -8.95 9.02 6.80
C VAL A 8 -8.40 7.67 7.25
N VAL A 9 -8.69 6.63 6.49
CA VAL A 9 -8.16 5.28 6.69
C VAL A 9 -7.44 4.81 5.44
N TYR A 10 -6.57 3.83 5.60
CA TYR A 10 -5.76 3.25 4.53
C TYR A 10 -5.99 1.76 4.43
N THR A 11 -5.90 1.20 3.22
CA THR A 11 -6.10 -0.23 2.97
C THR A 11 -4.82 -0.87 2.44
N SER A 12 -4.41 -2.00 3.01
CA SER A 12 -3.25 -2.73 2.48
C SER A 12 -3.60 -3.37 1.15
N GLY A 13 -2.88 -3.03 0.08
CA GLY A 13 -3.01 -3.70 -1.21
C GLY A 13 -2.47 -5.13 -1.27
N LEU A 14 -2.00 -5.69 -0.15
CA LEU A 14 -1.48 -7.06 -0.07
C LEU A 14 -2.37 -8.02 0.71
N CYS A 15 -3.00 -7.54 1.78
CA CYS A 15 -3.84 -8.35 2.64
C CYS A 15 -5.23 -7.76 2.92
N GLU A 16 -5.57 -6.64 2.27
CA GLU A 16 -6.89 -5.97 2.36
C GLU A 16 -7.28 -5.54 3.79
N VAL A 17 -6.30 -5.39 4.68
CA VAL A 17 -6.53 -4.90 6.05
C VAL A 17 -6.61 -3.38 6.04
N ILE A 18 -7.65 -2.83 6.65
CA ILE A 18 -7.87 -1.40 6.83
C ILE A 18 -7.21 -0.95 8.14
N VAL A 19 -6.41 0.11 8.08
CA VAL A 19 -5.68 0.69 9.21
C VAL A 19 -5.81 2.21 9.25
N ASP A 20 -5.69 2.75 10.46
CA ASP A 20 -5.62 4.19 10.69
C ASP A 20 -4.23 4.75 10.35
N GLU A 21 -3.18 3.95 10.56
CA GLU A 21 -1.79 4.30 10.31
C GLU A 21 -1.04 3.13 9.66
N ILE A 22 -0.18 3.43 8.68
CA ILE A 22 0.54 2.42 7.89
C ILE A 22 1.85 1.96 8.59
N THR A 23 2.41 2.79 9.48
CA THR A 23 3.77 2.67 10.03
C THR A 23 4.12 1.28 10.58
N ASP A 24 3.14 0.55 11.10
CA ASP A 24 3.35 -0.75 11.74
C ASP A 24 2.73 -1.95 11.00
N HIS A 25 2.30 -1.75 9.76
CA HIS A 25 1.66 -2.81 9.02
C HIS A 25 2.66 -3.91 8.58
N PRO A 26 2.44 -5.20 8.89
CA PRO A 26 3.40 -6.27 8.58
C PRO A 26 3.79 -6.36 7.10
N CYS A 27 2.88 -6.02 6.18
CA CYS A 27 3.17 -6.03 4.74
C CYS A 27 4.17 -4.96 4.27
N THR A 28 4.54 -3.99 5.11
CA THR A 28 5.56 -2.98 4.77
C THR A 28 6.90 -3.26 5.46
N GLU A 29 7.01 -4.32 6.26
CA GLU A 29 8.24 -4.70 6.93
C GLU A 29 9.33 -5.09 5.91
N GLY A 30 10.53 -4.52 6.06
CA GLY A 30 11.65 -4.73 5.14
C GLY A 30 11.67 -3.80 3.92
N TYR A 31 10.62 -3.01 3.68
CA TYR A 31 10.56 -2.06 2.56
C TYR A 31 10.88 -0.64 3.01
N GLY A 32 11.79 0.04 2.30
CA GLY A 32 12.18 1.42 2.63
C GLY A 32 11.15 2.48 2.21
N HIS A 33 10.26 2.15 1.29
CA HIS A 33 9.25 3.06 0.75
C HIS A 33 7.91 2.35 0.58
N ILE A 34 6.85 3.16 0.63
CA ILE A 34 5.49 2.74 0.29
C ILE A 34 4.91 3.70 -0.74
N TYR A 35 4.02 3.19 -1.58
CA TYR A 35 3.22 3.97 -2.50
C TYR A 35 1.78 3.99 -2.00
N ILE A 36 1.13 5.15 -2.00
CA ILE A 36 -0.28 5.30 -1.64
C ILE A 36 -1.04 5.81 -2.86
N ASP A 37 -2.07 5.08 -3.30
CA ASP A 37 -2.89 5.52 -4.41
C ASP A 37 -4.01 6.49 -3.99
N ASN A 38 -4.74 7.00 -4.99
CA ASN A 38 -5.84 7.94 -4.77
C ASN A 38 -7.02 7.35 -3.99
N ASN A 39 -7.12 6.02 -3.90
CA ASN A 39 -8.14 5.31 -3.15
C ASN A 39 -7.68 4.95 -1.72
N HIS A 40 -6.55 5.51 -1.27
CA HIS A 40 -5.93 5.25 0.03
C HIS A 40 -5.46 3.80 0.20
N TYR A 41 -5.23 3.08 -0.90
CA TYR A 41 -4.52 1.82 -0.82
C TYR A 41 -3.02 2.07 -0.72
N PHE A 42 -2.36 1.35 0.17
CA PHE A 42 -0.91 1.39 0.31
C PHE A 42 -0.26 0.08 -0.13
N TYR A 43 0.91 0.21 -0.74
CA TYR A 43 1.68 -0.87 -1.33
C TYR A 43 3.16 -0.70 -0.99
N PRO A 44 3.89 -1.75 -0.57
CA PRO A 44 5.34 -1.69 -0.44
C PRO A 44 6.01 -1.51 -1.81
N VAL A 45 7.04 -0.68 -1.85
CA VAL A 45 7.84 -0.38 -3.05
C VAL A 45 9.18 -1.12 -2.95
N LEU A 46 9.59 -1.78 -4.04
CA LEU A 46 10.90 -2.44 -4.15
C LEU A 46 12.06 -1.43 -4.16
N ASP A 47 13.28 -1.93 -3.98
CA ASP A 47 14.50 -1.11 -3.94
C ASP A 47 14.77 -0.33 -5.23
N ASP A 48 14.14 -0.72 -6.35
CA ASP A 48 14.21 0.01 -7.62
C ASP A 48 13.44 1.35 -7.61
N GLY A 49 12.61 1.58 -6.59
CA GLY A 49 11.79 2.77 -6.42
C GLY A 49 10.69 2.95 -7.47
N LYS A 50 10.34 1.90 -8.21
CA LYS A 50 9.39 1.94 -9.33
C LYS A 50 8.40 0.78 -9.34
N THR A 51 8.73 -0.33 -8.69
CA THR A 51 7.89 -1.52 -8.67
C THR A 51 7.22 -1.66 -7.31
N ILE A 52 5.92 -1.91 -7.30
CA ILE A 52 5.17 -2.25 -6.07
C ILE A 52 4.83 -3.72 -6.02
N ILE A 53 4.61 -4.21 -4.81
CA ILE A 53 4.06 -5.55 -4.57
C ILE A 53 2.60 -5.42 -4.13
N ARG A 54 1.68 -6.10 -4.84
CA ARG A 54 0.24 -6.08 -4.53
C ARG A 54 -0.41 -7.44 -4.74
N ARG A 55 -1.56 -7.66 -4.11
CA ARG A 55 -2.43 -8.80 -4.39
C ARG A 55 -3.31 -8.47 -5.59
N SER A 56 -3.47 -9.42 -6.49
CA SER A 56 -4.32 -9.27 -7.67
C SER A 56 -4.97 -10.60 -8.07
N GLN A 57 -6.09 -10.49 -8.79
CA GLN A 57 -6.69 -11.62 -9.48
C GLN A 57 -5.87 -11.95 -10.73
N LEU A 58 -5.51 -13.21 -10.89
CA LEU A 58 -4.78 -13.75 -12.02
C LEU A 58 -5.74 -14.26 -13.10
N ASP A 59 -5.21 -14.52 -14.30
CA ASP A 59 -5.98 -14.97 -15.47
C ASP A 59 -6.75 -16.28 -15.25
N ASP A 60 -6.28 -17.13 -14.33
CA ASP A 60 -6.92 -18.38 -13.95
C ASP A 60 -7.98 -18.23 -12.83
N HIS A 61 -8.41 -16.99 -12.55
CA HIS A 61 -9.33 -16.61 -11.48
C HIS A 61 -8.82 -16.88 -10.05
N THR A 62 -7.54 -17.20 -9.88
CA THR A 62 -6.91 -17.27 -8.55
C THR A 62 -6.43 -15.89 -8.10
N GLU A 63 -6.08 -15.77 -6.81
CA GLU A 63 -5.42 -14.57 -6.29
C GLU A 63 -3.94 -14.85 -6.04
N GLY A 64 -3.08 -13.93 -6.44
CA GLY A 64 -1.64 -14.02 -6.25
C GLY A 64 -1.04 -12.67 -5.83
N VAL A 65 0.20 -12.75 -5.34
CA VAL A 65 1.04 -11.56 -5.13
C VAL A 65 1.81 -11.32 -6.42
N VAL A 66 1.74 -10.10 -6.94
CA VAL A 66 2.34 -9.69 -8.20
C VAL A 66 3.18 -8.42 -8.03
N GLU A 67 4.16 -8.28 -8.91
CA GLU A 67 4.88 -7.04 -9.15
C GLU A 67 4.09 -6.19 -10.15
N ASP A 68 3.95 -4.90 -9.86
CA ASP A 68 3.28 -3.94 -10.75
C ASP A 68 4.14 -2.67 -10.85
N GLU A 69 4.37 -2.20 -12.08
CA GLU A 69 5.17 -1.00 -12.31
C GLU A 69 4.34 0.26 -12.07
N LEU A 70 4.87 1.15 -11.23
CA LEU A 70 4.30 2.47 -11.03
C LEU A 70 4.41 3.30 -12.30
N LYS A 71 3.28 3.85 -12.74
CA LYS A 71 3.22 4.75 -13.90
C LYS A 71 3.83 6.13 -13.58
N THR A 72 3.86 6.51 -12.30
CA THR A 72 4.46 7.75 -11.82
C THR A 72 5.07 7.51 -10.43
N ASN A 73 6.08 8.30 -10.06
CA ASN A 73 6.68 8.27 -8.73
C ASN A 73 5.95 9.22 -7.75
N GLU A 74 4.83 9.78 -8.15
CA GLU A 74 4.00 10.61 -7.28
C GLU A 74 3.43 9.71 -6.18
N ASN A 75 3.33 10.19 -4.94
CA ASN A 75 2.82 9.43 -3.79
C ASN A 75 3.70 8.28 -3.26
N ILE A 76 4.94 8.15 -3.72
CA ILE A 76 5.94 7.36 -2.99
C ILE A 76 6.35 8.16 -1.74
N CYS A 77 6.20 7.56 -0.56
CA CYS A 77 6.65 8.13 0.69
C CYS A 77 7.61 7.18 1.43
N PRO A 78 8.55 7.75 2.22
CA PRO A 78 9.43 6.95 3.05
C PRO A 78 8.62 6.10 4.02
N ASN A 79 8.99 4.83 4.14
CA ASN A 79 8.45 3.99 5.20
C ASN A 79 9.16 4.39 6.50
N LYS A 80 8.42 4.98 7.45
CA LYS A 80 8.97 5.54 8.70
C LYS A 80 9.50 4.49 9.70
N ARG A 81 9.61 3.23 9.28
CA ARG A 81 10.15 2.11 10.07
C ARG A 81 11.67 1.96 10.00
N GLN A 82 12.38 2.86 9.32
CA GLN A 82 13.85 2.89 9.27
C GLN A 82 14.48 3.66 10.43
#